data_AF-M7ZH40-F1
#
_entry.id   AF-M7ZH40-F1
#
_cell.length_a   1.000
_cell.length_b   1.000
_cell.length_c   1.000
_cell.angle_alpha   90.00
_cell.angle_beta   90.00
_cell.angle_gamma   90.00
#
_symmetry.space_group_name_H-M   'P 1'
#
loop_
_entity.id
_entity.type
_entity.pdbx_description
1 polymer ?
#
loop_
_entity_poly.entity_id
_entity_poly.type
_entity_poly.pdbx_seq_one_letter_code
_entity_poly.pdbx_strand_id
1 'polypeptide(L)'
;MCRVLRANEGQKRRSITIEHLQPAAFRGLLHFIYKDSLPPMDELNDEEYEEMLRHLLVAADRYAMERMKLMCEGKLCEVLCAETVVTTLALADHHHCSQLKDACIEFMNSSNIICDVVASKGYEQLKRECPTIIVDIWEKTGKSRKL
;
A
#
# COMPACT_ATOMS: atom_id res chain seq x y z
N MET A 1 4.83 -22.28 -14.90
CA MET A 1 5.09 -22.41 -16.36
C MET A 1 4.52 -21.21 -17.08
N CYS A 2 5.33 -20.27 -17.57
CA CYS A 2 4.86 -19.21 -18.47
C CYS A 2 5.16 -19.62 -19.92
N ARG A 3 4.12 -19.81 -20.74
CA ARG A 3 4.24 -20.04 -22.20
C ARG A 3 4.23 -18.68 -22.90
N VAL A 4 5.35 -18.32 -23.52
CA VAL A 4 5.44 -17.16 -24.43
C VAL A 4 4.83 -17.55 -25.77
N LEU A 5 3.83 -16.78 -26.22
CA LEU A 5 3.24 -16.91 -27.56
C LEU A 5 4.28 -16.53 -28.61
N ARG A 6 4.60 -17.48 -29.51
CA ARG A 6 5.49 -17.27 -30.66
C ARG A 6 4.86 -16.29 -31.66
N ALA A 7 5.68 -15.41 -32.23
CA ALA A 7 5.34 -14.63 -33.40
C ALA A 7 6.56 -14.44 -34.31
N ASN A 8 6.27 -14.36 -35.60
CA ASN A 8 7.15 -14.47 -36.77
C ASN A 8 8.43 -13.61 -36.78
N GLU A 9 9.42 -14.17 -37.49
CA GLU A 9 10.74 -13.61 -37.79
C GLU A 9 10.66 -12.32 -38.64
N GLY A 10 11.42 -11.29 -38.24
CA GLY A 10 11.70 -10.13 -39.10
C GLY A 10 11.73 -8.74 -38.46
N GLN A 11 11.30 -8.57 -37.20
CA GLN A 11 11.33 -7.26 -36.53
C GLN A 11 11.76 -7.44 -35.09
N LYS A 12 12.91 -6.83 -34.70
CA LYS A 12 13.46 -6.88 -33.34
C LYS A 12 12.45 -6.23 -32.40
N ARG A 13 11.55 -7.03 -31.84
CA ARG A 13 10.54 -6.57 -30.87
C ARG A 13 11.27 -5.93 -29.71
N ARG A 14 10.99 -4.65 -29.47
CA ARG A 14 11.43 -3.97 -28.25
C ARG A 14 10.61 -4.55 -27.11
N SER A 15 11.21 -5.47 -26.35
CA SER A 15 10.62 -6.02 -25.13
C SER A 15 11.13 -5.25 -23.92
N ILE A 16 10.24 -4.93 -22.99
CA ILE A 16 10.59 -4.36 -21.69
C ILE A 16 10.29 -5.44 -20.64
N THR A 17 11.30 -5.80 -19.85
CA THR A 17 11.12 -6.71 -18.71
C THR A 17 10.67 -5.90 -17.50
N ILE A 18 9.61 -6.38 -16.83
CA ILE A 18 9.10 -5.79 -15.60
C ILE A 18 9.40 -6.75 -14.48
N GLU A 19 10.26 -6.32 -13.55
CA GLU A 19 10.71 -7.12 -12.41
C GLU A 19 10.00 -6.68 -11.14
N HIS A 20 9.83 -7.58 -10.17
CA HIS A 20 9.29 -7.27 -8.84
C HIS A 20 7.92 -6.59 -8.85
N LEU A 21 7.04 -6.99 -9.76
CA LEU A 21 5.64 -6.58 -9.78
C LEU A 21 4.75 -7.79 -10.01
N GLN A 22 3.72 -7.96 -9.20
CA GLN A 22 2.77 -9.06 -9.37
C GLN A 22 2.01 -8.91 -10.69
N PRO A 23 1.78 -10.00 -11.45
CA PRO A 23 1.07 -9.92 -12.74
C PRO A 23 -0.32 -9.29 -12.63
N ALA A 24 -1.04 -9.52 -11.53
CA ALA A 24 -2.35 -8.93 -11.29
C ALA A 24 -2.26 -7.41 -11.05
N ALA A 25 -1.29 -6.96 -10.24
CA ALA A 25 -1.03 -5.55 -10.01
C ALA A 25 -0.64 -4.81 -11.31
N PHE A 26 0.18 -5.45 -12.15
CA PHE A 26 0.53 -4.89 -13.46
C PHE A 26 -0.70 -4.77 -14.38
N ARG A 27 -1.58 -5.78 -14.39
CA ARG A 27 -2.85 -5.69 -15.12
C ARG A 27 -3.72 -4.55 -14.60
N GLY A 28 -3.80 -4.37 -13.28
CA GLY A 28 -4.52 -3.25 -12.67
C GLY A 28 -3.91 -1.88 -13.03
N LEU A 29 -2.58 -1.77 -13.04
CA LEU A 29 -1.87 -0.57 -13.51
C LEU A 29 -2.21 -0.26 -14.97
N LEU A 30 -2.16 -1.25 -15.86
CA LEU A 30 -2.56 -1.08 -17.26
C LEU A 30 -4.03 -0.70 -17.39
N HIS A 31 -4.92 -1.34 -16.63
CA HIS A 31 -6.33 -0.97 -16.62
C HIS A 31 -6.51 0.50 -16.25
N PHE A 32 -5.83 0.98 -15.20
CA PHE A 32 -5.87 2.38 -14.81
C PHE A 32 -5.32 3.31 -15.90
N ILE A 33 -4.18 3.00 -16.52
CA ILE A 33 -3.60 3.81 -17.60
C ILE A 33 -4.58 3.99 -18.77
N TYR A 34 -5.33 2.94 -19.11
CA TYR A 34 -6.22 2.96 -20.29
C TYR A 34 -7.68 3.35 -19.97
N LYS A 35 -8.11 3.26 -18.71
CA LYS A 35 -9.51 3.47 -18.29
C LYS A 35 -9.69 4.57 -17.24
N ASP A 36 -8.60 5.08 -16.68
CA ASP A 36 -8.56 6.10 -15.63
C ASP A 36 -9.38 5.75 -14.36
N SER A 37 -9.52 4.45 -14.10
CA SER A 37 -10.23 3.88 -12.96
C SER A 37 -9.48 2.67 -12.39
N LEU A 38 -9.71 2.34 -11.12
CA LEU A 38 -9.18 1.11 -10.55
C LEU A 38 -9.84 -0.12 -11.21
N PRO A 39 -9.16 -1.27 -11.29
CA PRO A 39 -9.78 -2.49 -11.79
C PRO A 39 -10.99 -2.88 -10.92
N PRO A 40 -12.00 -3.55 -11.49
CA PRO A 40 -13.09 -4.11 -10.70
C PRO A 40 -12.53 -5.13 -9.72
N MET A 41 -12.98 -5.04 -8.46
CA MET A 41 -12.52 -5.89 -7.35
C MET A 41 -13.70 -6.45 -6.54
N ASP A 42 -14.93 -6.37 -7.08
CA ASP A 42 -16.17 -6.74 -6.39
C ASP A 42 -16.30 -8.26 -6.13
N GLU A 43 -15.52 -9.07 -6.85
CA GLU A 43 -15.48 -10.53 -6.69
C GLU A 43 -14.45 -10.98 -5.63
N LEU A 44 -13.63 -10.08 -5.12
CA LEU A 44 -12.61 -10.38 -4.11
C LEU A 44 -13.24 -10.40 -2.72
N ASN A 45 -12.77 -11.31 -1.86
CA ASN A 45 -13.06 -11.19 -0.44
C ASN A 45 -12.26 -10.04 0.20
N ASP A 46 -12.55 -9.70 1.46
CA ASP A 46 -11.93 -8.56 2.15
C ASP A 46 -10.39 -8.63 2.20
N GLU A 47 -9.83 -9.81 2.44
CA GLU A 47 -8.37 -10.02 2.50
C GLU A 47 -7.72 -9.86 1.12
N GLU A 48 -8.31 -10.48 0.10
CA GLU A 48 -7.85 -10.37 -1.30
C GLU A 48 -7.98 -8.93 -1.83
N TYR A 49 -9.05 -8.23 -1.44
CA TYR A 49 -9.29 -6.84 -1.77
C TYR A 49 -8.19 -5.94 -1.18
N GLU A 50 -7.90 -6.08 0.11
CA GLU A 50 -6.85 -5.32 0.77
C GLU A 50 -5.46 -5.63 0.18
N GLU A 51 -5.14 -6.91 -0.06
CA GLU A 51 -3.88 -7.32 -0.68
C GLU A 51 -3.73 -6.72 -2.09
N MET A 52 -4.79 -6.76 -2.91
CA MET A 52 -4.79 -6.15 -4.23
C MET A 52 -4.54 -4.65 -4.14
N LEU A 53 -5.21 -3.93 -3.23
CA LEU A 53 -4.98 -2.49 -3.03
C LEU A 53 -3.52 -2.18 -2.65
N ARG A 54 -2.93 -2.96 -1.75
CA ARG A 54 -1.51 -2.78 -1.37
C ARG A 54 -0.60 -2.99 -2.57
N HIS A 55 -0.83 -4.03 -3.37
CA HIS A 55 -0.05 -4.27 -4.58
C HIS A 55 -0.23 -3.17 -5.65
N LEU A 56 -1.44 -2.64 -5.81
CA LEU A 56 -1.70 -1.53 -6.71
C LEU A 56 -1.05 -0.23 -6.23
N LEU A 57 -1.02 0.02 -4.91
CA LEU A 57 -0.32 1.16 -4.31
C LEU A 57 1.19 1.08 -4.60
N VAL A 58 1.81 -0.08 -4.38
CA VAL A 58 3.24 -0.31 -4.71
C VAL A 58 3.50 -0.08 -6.21
N ALA A 59 2.60 -0.57 -7.07
CA ALA A 59 2.69 -0.35 -8.51
C ALA A 59 2.58 1.14 -8.85
N ALA A 60 1.60 1.84 -8.27
CA ALA A 60 1.35 3.24 -8.54
C ALA A 60 2.53 4.11 -8.12
N ASP A 61 3.10 3.87 -6.94
CA ASP A 61 4.29 4.55 -6.45
C ASP A 61 5.50 4.33 -7.38
N ARG A 62 5.78 3.07 -7.71
CA ARG A 62 6.92 2.71 -8.58
C ARG A 62 6.86 3.34 -9.98
N TYR A 63 5.65 3.51 -10.52
CA TYR A 63 5.44 4.06 -11.86
C TYR A 63 4.97 5.52 -11.83
N ALA A 64 5.06 6.20 -10.68
CA ALA A 64 4.68 7.60 -10.48
C ALA A 64 3.23 7.93 -10.92
N MET A 65 2.31 6.99 -10.69
CA MET A 65 0.87 7.16 -10.98
C MET A 65 0.15 7.77 -9.78
N GLU A 66 0.42 9.06 -9.52
CA GLU A 66 -0.02 9.74 -8.29
C GLU A 66 -1.53 9.68 -8.04
N ARG A 67 -2.36 9.88 -9.07
CA ARG A 67 -3.82 9.80 -8.92
C ARG A 67 -4.29 8.40 -8.51
N MET A 68 -3.68 7.35 -9.08
CA MET A 68 -3.97 5.97 -8.71
C MET A 68 -3.52 5.67 -7.28
N LYS A 69 -2.34 6.17 -6.90
CA LYS A 69 -1.78 6.04 -5.55
C LYS A 69 -2.73 6.65 -4.51
N LEU A 70 -3.20 7.88 -4.72
CA LEU A 70 -4.17 8.54 -3.85
C LEU A 70 -5.50 7.77 -3.73
N MET A 71 -5.98 7.19 -4.83
CA MET A 71 -7.19 6.34 -4.78
C MET A 71 -6.96 5.07 -3.94
N CYS A 72 -5.80 4.43 -4.08
CA CYS A 72 -5.45 3.26 -3.27
C CYS A 72 -5.29 3.63 -1.79
N GLU A 73 -4.66 4.77 -1.48
CA GLU A 73 -4.58 5.30 -0.11
C GLU A 73 -5.96 5.49 0.50
N GLY A 74 -6.87 6.18 -0.20
CA GLY A 74 -8.23 6.41 0.28
C GLY A 74 -8.99 5.11 0.56
N LYS A 75 -8.86 4.11 -0.33
CA LYS A 75 -9.49 2.80 -0.12
C LYS A 75 -8.87 2.00 1.02
N LEU A 76 -7.55 2.06 1.20
CA LEU A 76 -6.91 1.44 2.35
C LEU A 76 -7.34 2.09 3.67
N CYS A 77 -7.53 3.43 3.70
CA CYS A 77 -8.06 4.12 4.87
C CYS A 77 -9.47 3.64 5.26
N GLU A 78 -10.33 3.31 4.29
CA GLU A 78 -11.70 2.82 4.53
C GLU A 78 -11.72 1.44 5.19
N VAL A 79 -10.71 0.59 4.95
CA VAL A 79 -10.65 -0.80 5.43
C VAL A 79 -9.63 -1.01 6.56
N LEU A 80 -9.06 0.06 7.11
CA LEU A 80 -8.11 -0.02 8.22
C LEU A 80 -8.72 -0.71 9.45
N CYS A 81 -8.00 -1.68 10.02
CA CYS A 81 -8.40 -2.37 11.24
C CYS A 81 -7.22 -2.54 12.21
N ALA A 82 -7.51 -2.91 13.46
CA ALA A 82 -6.49 -3.05 14.51
C ALA A 82 -5.42 -4.11 14.19
N GLU A 83 -5.77 -5.15 13.43
CA GLU A 83 -4.85 -6.22 13.05
C GLU A 83 -3.87 -5.79 11.95
N THR A 84 -4.31 -4.92 11.04
CA THR A 84 -3.54 -4.52 9.85
C THR A 84 -2.91 -3.13 9.93
N VAL A 85 -3.31 -2.29 10.89
CA VAL A 85 -2.85 -0.88 10.96
C VAL A 85 -1.32 -0.75 11.03
N VAL A 86 -0.63 -1.67 11.71
CA VAL A 86 0.84 -1.62 11.85
C VAL A 86 1.54 -1.92 10.53
N THR A 87 1.08 -2.95 9.80
CA THR A 87 1.65 -3.31 8.50
C THR A 87 1.29 -2.29 7.42
N THR A 88 0.07 -1.75 7.45
CA THR A 88 -0.36 -0.68 6.55
C THR A 88 0.39 0.63 6.81
N LEU A 89 0.71 0.96 8.07
CA LEU A 89 1.56 2.11 8.41
C LEU A 89 2.98 1.96 7.86
N ALA A 90 3.59 0.77 8.00
CA ALA A 90 4.92 0.50 7.45
C ALA A 90 4.93 0.65 5.92
N LEU A 91 3.90 0.11 5.25
CA LEU A 91 3.72 0.27 3.80
C LEU A 91 3.59 1.76 3.41
N ALA A 92 2.80 2.52 4.17
CA ALA A 92 2.58 3.93 3.89
C ALA A 92 3.86 4.76 4.02
N ASP A 93 4.69 4.49 5.02
CA ASP A 93 5.98 5.15 5.19
C ASP A 93 6.96 4.80 4.06
N HIS A 94 7.05 3.50 3.73
CA HIS A 94 7.95 3.00 2.68
C HIS A 94 7.64 3.59 1.30
N HIS A 95 6.36 3.78 0.99
CA HIS A 95 5.89 4.36 -0.27
C HIS A 95 5.53 5.85 -0.16
N HIS A 96 5.91 6.55 0.91
CA HIS A 96 5.67 7.98 1.08
C HIS A 96 4.18 8.41 0.92
N CYS A 97 3.27 7.55 1.35
CA CYS A 97 1.82 7.75 1.35
C CYS A 97 1.40 8.53 2.60
N SER A 98 1.55 9.86 2.54
CA SER A 98 1.33 10.74 3.69
C SER A 98 -0.10 10.68 4.26
N GLN A 99 -1.13 10.54 3.42
CA GLN A 99 -2.53 10.51 3.88
C GLN A 99 -2.83 9.20 4.60
N LEU A 100 -2.41 8.08 4.02
CA LEU A 100 -2.56 6.77 4.65
C LEU A 100 -1.75 6.68 5.96
N LYS A 101 -0.53 7.21 5.98
CA LYS A 101 0.30 7.26 7.20
C LYS A 101 -0.41 8.03 8.31
N ASP A 102 -0.98 9.18 7.99
CA ASP A 102 -1.69 10.02 8.93
C ASP A 102 -2.96 9.34 9.47
N ALA A 103 -3.74 8.70 8.60
CA ALA A 103 -4.92 7.94 8.97
C ALA A 103 -4.58 6.76 9.89
N CYS A 104 -3.50 6.02 9.61
CA CYS A 104 -3.03 4.95 10.50
C CYS A 104 -2.67 5.48 11.89
N ILE A 105 -1.94 6.60 11.98
CA ILE A 105 -1.57 7.20 13.26
C ILE A 105 -2.80 7.68 14.03
N GLU A 106 -3.75 8.31 13.35
CA GLU A 106 -5.01 8.75 13.95
C GLU A 106 -5.82 7.57 14.47
N PHE A 107 -5.97 6.50 13.67
CA PHE A 107 -6.68 5.28 14.06
C PHE A 107 -6.09 4.63 15.32
N MET A 108 -4.75 4.56 15.40
CA MET A 108 -4.08 4.02 16.59
C MET A 108 -4.33 4.87 17.83
N ASN A 109 -4.33 6.20 17.68
CA ASN A 109 -4.62 7.14 18.77
C ASN A 109 -6.08 7.02 19.24
N SER A 110 -7.05 7.01 18.32
CA SER A 110 -8.47 6.96 18.65
C SER A 110 -8.89 5.64 19.27
N SER A 111 -8.30 4.53 18.80
CA SER A 111 -8.62 3.18 19.29
C SER A 111 -7.86 2.81 20.57
N ASN A 112 -6.99 3.71 21.07
CA ASN A 112 -6.11 3.49 22.22
C ASN A 112 -5.27 2.20 22.16
N ILE A 113 -5.08 1.65 20.95
CA ILE A 113 -4.31 0.43 20.72
C ILE A 113 -2.81 0.70 20.67
N ILE A 114 -2.35 1.94 20.84
CA ILE A 114 -0.92 2.28 20.84
C ILE A 114 -0.16 1.44 21.89
N CYS A 115 -0.72 1.24 23.07
CA CYS A 115 -0.11 0.40 24.10
C CYS A 115 0.04 -1.05 23.64
N ASP A 116 -0.97 -1.59 22.97
CA ASP A 116 -0.98 -2.97 22.45
C ASP A 116 -0.03 -3.11 21.26
N VAL A 117 0.01 -2.10 20.38
CA VAL A 117 0.94 -2.02 19.25
C VAL A 117 2.37 -2.02 19.78
N VAL A 118 2.71 -1.16 20.75
CA VAL A 118 4.05 -1.10 21.36
C VAL A 118 4.43 -2.43 22.03
N ALA A 119 3.48 -3.15 22.62
CA ALA A 119 3.71 -4.47 23.20
C ALA A 119 3.79 -5.60 22.15
N SER A 120 3.36 -5.34 20.91
CA SER A 120 3.31 -6.35 19.85
C SER A 120 4.68 -6.57 19.20
N LYS A 121 4.87 -7.78 18.64
CA LYS A 121 6.04 -8.08 17.79
C LYS A 121 6.09 -7.21 16.52
N GLY A 122 4.95 -6.72 16.05
CA GLY A 122 4.85 -5.86 14.87
C GLY A 122 5.57 -4.53 15.07
N TYR A 123 5.52 -3.96 16.29
CA TYR A 123 6.23 -2.73 16.62
C TYR A 123 7.75 -2.91 16.67
N GLU A 124 8.24 -4.05 17.17
CA GLU A 124 9.68 -4.35 17.13
C GLU A 124 10.22 -4.46 15.70
N GLN A 125 9.41 -4.98 14.77
CA GLN A 125 9.76 -5.01 13.35
C GLN A 125 9.75 -3.58 12.75
N LEU A 126 8.67 -2.83 13.03
CA LEU A 126 8.53 -1.42 12.61
C LEU A 126 9.71 -0.56 13.06
N LYS A 127 10.20 -0.77 14.29
CA LYS A 127 11.36 -0.07 14.86
C LYS A 127 12.65 -0.32 14.09
N ARG A 128 12.84 -1.53 13.54
CA ARG A 128 14.03 -1.87 12.75
C ARG A 128 13.94 -1.37 11.32
N GLU A 129 12.76 -1.47 10.72
CA GLU A 129 12.54 -1.15 9.32
C GLU A 129 12.38 0.37 9.10
N CYS A 130 11.68 1.05 10.01
CA CYS A 130 11.29 2.45 9.87
C CYS A 130 11.37 3.22 11.21
N PRO A 131 12.57 3.52 11.73
CA PRO A 131 12.73 4.15 13.05
C PRO A 131 12.13 5.57 13.14
N THR A 132 11.97 6.27 12.02
CA THR A 132 11.36 7.61 11.94
C THR A 132 9.87 7.60 12.27
N ILE A 133 9.15 6.51 11.94
CA ILE A 133 7.71 6.39 12.22
C ILE A 133 7.41 6.51 13.72
N ILE A 134 8.32 6.02 14.58
CA ILE A 134 8.13 6.08 16.04
C ILE A 134 8.07 7.52 16.53
N VAL A 135 8.92 8.39 15.96
CA VAL A 135 8.93 9.82 16.28
C VAL A 135 7.58 10.42 15.90
N ASP A 136 7.09 10.12 14.69
CA ASP A 136 5.81 10.65 14.20
C ASP A 136 4.61 10.20 15.06
N ILE A 137 4.58 8.93 15.46
CA ILE A 137 3.54 8.41 16.37
C ILE A 137 3.57 9.20 17.69
N TRP A 138 4.74 9.39 18.30
CA TRP A 138 4.86 10.04 19.60
C TRP A 138 4.63 11.55 19.55
N GLU A 139 5.07 12.23 18.49
CA GLU A 139 4.78 13.65 18.27
C GLU A 139 3.28 13.91 18.11
N LYS A 140 2.58 13.07 17.34
CA LYS A 140 1.12 13.20 17.17
C LYS A 140 0.36 12.84 18.45
N THR A 141 0.77 11.78 19.16
CA THR A 141 0.18 11.41 20.46
C THR A 141 0.32 12.55 21.49
N GLY A 142 1.48 13.23 21.52
CA GLY A 142 1.74 14.35 22.42
C GLY A 142 0.93 15.62 22.09
N LYS A 143 0.51 15.80 20.83
CA LYS A 143 -0.38 16.89 20.40
C LYS A 143 -1.83 16.61 20.78
N SER A 144 -2.30 15.37 20.65
CA SER A 144 -3.69 14.99 20.98
C SER A 144 -4.02 15.04 22.48
N ARG A 145 -3.01 14.95 23.37
CA ARG A 145 -3.20 15.11 24.84
C ARG A 145 -3.22 16.55 25.33
N LYS A 146 -2.94 17.53 24.46
CA LYS A 146 -2.90 18.97 24.78
C LYS A 146 -4.15 19.74 24.32
N LEU A 147 -5.14 19.04 23.76
CA LEU A 147 -6.49 19.53 23.48
C LEU A 147 -7.44 18.97 24.53
#